data_AF-A0A9P5PD57-F1
#
_entry.id   AF-A0A9P5PD57-F1
#
_cell.length_a   1.000
_cell.length_b   1.000
_cell.length_c   1.000
_cell.angle_alpha   90.00
_cell.angle_beta   90.00
_cell.angle_gamma   90.00
#
_symmetry.space_group_name_H-M   'P 1'
#
loop_
_entity.id
_entity.type
_entity.pdbx_description
1 polymer ?
#
loop_
_entity_poly.entity_id
_entity_poly.type
_entity_poly.pdbx_seq_one_letter_code
_entity_poly.pdbx_strand_id
1 'polypeptide(L)'
;MAPSQTSQPHLPRKLLMDLLKEPWMTSFKSTVFTVNGHRLRYGIANQADTTLSAETLIQGHFGGFFVTLDEEREKETERESLTVRSKGSNTNRKSSKHVDSPARYAKYTILNKSIDDTDPLLASETIRLGALINTVNGRGQTPLLQTLERLYDVEDLYNRTRTSGQFPLHAVQIKLRSDLDNGKARLKYIAILLIEQHADVNATMEWQGKMVTPLYLAACVVRDFDIVGRLLMHGANPSPSLPAASIREALSGNDSKRDLLRFNQLVSEIPYGPGTPRPPRVCPCFSGKSLPECHNNGDSQPYPDEFLCSCASKKTYGQCCKLRNMKTVEVWMKKGNALPHTTPSHIGPETQRTMAELGLDDQKMAELMAEHSMDAAKMMFNPQFREASEELIEMACKEDEHVDPAFAWTYLQLHFFPSPQGRSSSKKWCLTRQREWNSMVDKYIALGKDPRSNLDIECAAKVGHSLGPLNRTCEALGCGKIEGKDVKKVLTCSKCQMTYYCSPGCQKLSWKEHKKLCGTVQQREAPLPAQTVIEDFVLKFLVPMMMLKTGEVDMEQLEEMMKAPQS
;
A
#
# COMPACT_ATOMS: atom_id res chain seq x y z
N MET A 1 -2.98 22.26 17.87
CA MET A 1 -2.11 21.14 18.30
C MET A 1 -1.30 20.69 17.10
N ALA A 2 0.03 20.79 17.14
CA ALA A 2 0.85 20.23 16.06
C ALA A 2 0.69 18.70 16.07
N PRO A 3 0.31 18.05 14.97
CA PRO A 3 0.15 16.60 14.93
C PRO A 3 1.48 15.92 15.30
N SER A 4 1.42 14.81 16.05
CA SER A 4 2.62 14.04 16.35
C SER A 4 3.28 13.61 15.03
N GLN A 5 4.61 13.76 14.93
CA GLN A 5 5.39 13.46 13.71
C GLN A 5 5.14 12.05 13.13
N THR A 6 4.58 11.14 13.93
CA THR A 6 4.24 9.74 13.60
C THR A 6 2.97 9.55 12.76
N SER A 7 2.24 10.62 12.39
CA SER A 7 0.91 10.54 11.76
C SER A 7 0.79 11.14 10.36
N GLN A 8 1.89 11.57 9.72
CA GLN A 8 1.80 12.28 8.43
C GLN A 8 1.25 11.38 7.31
N PRO A 9 0.28 11.84 6.49
CA PRO A 9 -0.30 11.09 5.36
C PRO A 9 0.70 10.95 4.20
N HIS A 10 0.54 9.91 3.38
CA HIS A 10 1.17 9.77 2.05
C HIS A 10 0.44 10.64 1.02
N LEU A 11 0.21 11.91 1.36
CA LEU A 11 -0.38 12.89 0.46
C LEU A 11 0.62 14.03 0.27
N PRO A 12 0.72 14.60 -0.94
CA PRO A 12 1.58 15.76 -1.17
C PRO A 12 1.27 16.84 -0.16
N ARG A 13 2.31 17.47 0.40
CA ARG A 13 2.13 18.55 1.36
C ARG A 13 1.27 19.67 0.79
N LYS A 14 1.41 19.97 -0.51
CA LYS A 14 0.58 20.97 -1.20
C LYS A 14 -0.90 20.62 -1.15
N LEU A 15 -1.29 19.42 -1.59
CA LEU A 15 -2.68 18.96 -1.53
C LEU A 15 -3.22 19.05 -0.10
N LEU A 16 -2.44 18.58 0.88
CA LEU A 16 -2.84 18.63 2.27
C LEU A 16 -3.10 20.08 2.72
N MET A 17 -2.18 20.99 2.41
CA MET A 17 -2.31 22.39 2.80
C MET A 17 -3.46 23.09 2.07
N ASP A 18 -3.72 22.74 0.81
CA ASP A 18 -4.81 23.34 0.05
C ASP A 18 -6.17 22.84 0.57
N LEU A 19 -6.31 21.54 0.84
CA LEU A 19 -7.51 21.00 1.48
C LEU A 19 -7.74 21.55 2.88
N LEU A 20 -6.68 21.71 3.69
CA LEU A 20 -6.83 22.27 5.05
C LEU A 20 -7.19 23.77 5.08
N LYS A 21 -7.02 24.50 3.97
CA LYS A 21 -7.48 25.90 3.85
C LYS A 21 -8.98 25.98 3.54
N GLU A 22 -9.58 24.90 3.04
CA GLU A 22 -10.99 24.89 2.69
C GLU A 22 -11.84 25.04 3.96
N PRO A 23 -12.86 25.93 3.97
CA PRO A 23 -13.70 26.17 5.14
C PRO A 23 -14.32 24.87 5.70
N TRP A 24 -14.69 23.94 4.82
CA TRP A 24 -15.33 22.67 5.15
C TRP A 24 -14.39 21.62 5.77
N MET A 25 -13.07 21.88 5.83
CA MET A 25 -12.08 21.03 6.52
C MET A 25 -11.69 21.53 7.91
N THR A 26 -12.01 22.77 8.27
CA THR A 26 -11.45 23.47 9.45
C THR A 26 -11.70 22.75 10.79
N SER A 27 -12.80 22.01 10.92
CA SER A 27 -13.15 21.21 12.11
C SER A 27 -13.00 19.70 11.91
N PHE A 28 -12.65 19.24 10.70
CA PHE A 28 -12.64 17.83 10.37
C PHE A 28 -11.33 17.15 10.78
N LYS A 29 -11.44 16.00 11.47
CA LYS A 29 -10.31 15.16 11.83
C LYS A 29 -10.30 13.92 10.95
N SER A 30 -9.42 13.90 9.97
CA SER A 30 -9.27 12.74 9.09
C SER A 30 -8.66 11.54 9.82
N THR A 31 -9.19 10.35 9.52
CA THR A 31 -8.70 9.04 9.98
C THR A 31 -7.26 8.80 9.54
N VAL A 32 -6.81 9.46 8.47
CA VAL A 32 -5.43 9.39 7.94
C VAL A 32 -4.38 9.77 8.99
N PHE A 33 -4.73 10.65 9.93
CA PHE A 33 -3.85 11.13 11.01
C PHE A 33 -3.92 10.28 12.28
N THR A 34 -4.79 9.27 12.33
CA THR A 34 -4.93 8.44 13.52
C THR A 34 -3.77 7.44 13.63
N VAL A 35 -3.45 7.00 14.85
CA VAL A 35 -2.42 5.97 15.09
C VAL A 35 -2.75 4.67 14.34
N ASN A 36 -4.03 4.35 14.19
CA ASN A 36 -4.51 3.19 13.43
C ASN A 36 -4.42 3.41 11.90
N GLY A 37 -4.41 4.66 11.44
CA GLY A 37 -4.18 5.00 10.03
C GLY A 37 -2.88 4.41 9.47
N HIS A 38 -1.83 4.24 10.28
CA HIS A 38 -0.61 3.56 9.84
C HIS A 38 -0.84 2.07 9.52
N ARG A 39 -1.69 1.38 10.29
CA ARG A 39 -2.00 -0.04 10.03
C ARG A 39 -2.81 -0.20 8.74
N LEU A 40 -3.80 0.69 8.54
CA LEU A 40 -4.60 0.72 7.32
C LEU A 40 -3.72 0.90 6.08
N ARG A 41 -2.79 1.85 6.11
CA ARG A 41 -1.84 2.10 5.01
C ARG A 41 -0.95 0.89 4.67
N TYR A 42 -0.44 0.22 5.70
CA TYR A 42 0.39 -0.97 5.50
C TYR A 42 -0.42 -2.14 4.93
N GLY A 43 -1.72 -2.23 5.25
CA GLY A 43 -2.63 -3.20 4.63
C GLY A 43 -2.83 -2.94 3.14
N ILE A 44 -3.18 -1.69 2.78
CA ILE A 44 -3.44 -1.32 1.36
C ILE A 44 -2.20 -1.51 0.50
N ALA A 45 -1.02 -1.08 0.98
CA ALA A 45 0.21 -1.13 0.19
C ALA A 45 0.74 -2.55 -0.07
N ASN A 46 0.32 -3.55 0.71
CA ASN A 46 0.89 -4.91 0.68
C ASN A 46 -0.09 -6.00 0.22
N GLN A 47 -1.33 -5.69 -0.17
CA GLN A 47 -2.34 -6.72 -0.50
C GLN A 47 -3.06 -6.47 -1.82
N ALA A 48 -3.25 -7.56 -2.59
CA ALA A 48 -4.10 -7.62 -3.77
C ALA A 48 -5.61 -7.71 -3.42
N ASP A 49 -5.95 -7.87 -2.14
CA ASP A 49 -7.33 -8.03 -1.67
C ASP A 49 -7.60 -7.08 -0.49
N THR A 50 -8.52 -6.14 -0.68
CA THR A 50 -8.70 -4.92 0.14
C THR A 50 -9.86 -5.04 1.15
N THR A 51 -10.28 -6.26 1.47
CA THR A 51 -11.42 -6.50 2.36
C THR A 51 -11.01 -6.27 3.82
N LEU A 52 -11.69 -5.35 4.51
CA LEU A 52 -11.53 -5.19 5.95
C LEU A 52 -12.18 -6.37 6.67
N SER A 53 -11.47 -6.99 7.63
CA SER A 53 -12.10 -7.99 8.49
C SER A 53 -13.20 -7.35 9.33
N ALA A 54 -14.26 -8.11 9.64
CA ALA A 54 -15.35 -7.64 10.49
C ALA A 54 -14.85 -7.09 11.85
N GLU A 55 -13.82 -7.72 12.43
CA GLU A 55 -13.19 -7.25 13.67
C GLU A 55 -12.52 -5.87 13.53
N THR A 56 -11.90 -5.58 12.38
CA THR A 56 -11.26 -4.28 12.12
C THR A 56 -12.30 -3.16 12.00
N LEU A 57 -13.47 -3.46 11.43
CA LEU A 57 -14.60 -2.53 11.33
C LEU A 57 -15.23 -2.25 12.71
N ILE A 58 -15.39 -3.28 13.54
CA ILE A 58 -16.00 -3.16 14.88
C ILE A 58 -15.13 -2.32 15.82
N GLN A 59 -13.80 -2.48 15.78
CA GLN A 59 -12.88 -1.72 16.64
C GLN A 59 -12.70 -0.24 16.22
N GLY A 60 -13.12 0.13 15.01
CA GLY A 60 -13.04 1.50 14.49
C GLY A 60 -14.27 2.38 14.73
N HIS A 61 -15.37 1.82 15.25
CA HIS A 61 -16.61 2.55 15.57
C HIS A 61 -16.49 3.28 16.93
N PHE A 62 -15.68 4.33 17.00
CA PHE A 62 -15.81 5.37 18.02
C PHE A 62 -15.55 6.74 17.39
N GLY A 63 -16.65 7.44 17.10
CA GLY A 63 -16.68 8.89 16.78
C GLY A 63 -16.90 9.22 15.30
N GLY A 64 -18.15 9.48 14.90
CA GLY A 64 -18.48 9.99 13.57
C GLY A 64 -19.97 10.13 13.26
N PHE A 65 -20.57 11.23 13.72
CA PHE A 65 -21.70 11.98 13.14
C PHE A 65 -23.11 11.37 12.88
N PHE A 66 -23.38 10.08 13.09
CA PHE A 66 -24.76 9.54 12.97
C PHE A 66 -25.33 8.87 14.23
N VAL A 67 -24.60 8.88 15.35
CA VAL A 67 -25.10 8.39 16.64
C VAL A 67 -25.52 9.58 17.49
N THR A 68 -26.75 10.05 17.34
CA THR A 68 -27.47 10.78 18.41
C THR A 68 -28.99 10.79 18.25
N LEU A 69 -29.56 10.51 17.07
CA LEU A 69 -31.04 10.51 16.93
C LEU A 69 -31.69 9.16 17.30
N ASP A 70 -31.05 8.02 17.00
CA ASP A 70 -31.61 6.71 17.38
C ASP A 70 -31.33 6.34 18.85
N GLU A 71 -30.23 6.80 19.45
CA GLU A 71 -29.94 6.58 20.88
C GLU A 71 -30.79 7.44 21.82
N GLU A 72 -31.11 8.68 21.45
CA GLU A 72 -32.07 9.48 22.23
C GLU A 72 -33.49 8.91 22.08
N ARG A 73 -33.86 8.42 20.89
CA ARG A 73 -35.13 7.73 20.67
C ARG A 73 -35.21 6.40 21.42
N GLU A 74 -34.13 5.63 21.55
CA GLU A 74 -34.10 4.43 22.41
C GLU A 74 -34.22 4.77 23.89
N LYS A 75 -33.55 5.84 24.37
CA LYS A 75 -33.67 6.31 25.76
C LYS A 75 -35.04 6.94 26.06
N GLU A 76 -35.70 7.55 25.08
CA GLU A 76 -37.03 8.13 25.20
C GLU A 76 -38.11 7.04 25.12
N THR A 77 -37.92 5.99 24.29
CA THR A 77 -38.79 4.81 24.25
C THR A 77 -38.63 3.94 25.52
N GLU A 78 -37.43 3.86 26.11
CA GLU A 78 -37.21 3.25 27.43
C GLU A 78 -37.80 4.08 28.59
N ARG A 79 -37.77 5.42 28.50
CA ARG A 79 -38.44 6.30 29.47
C ARG A 79 -39.97 6.26 29.36
N GLU A 80 -40.53 6.16 28.16
CA GLU A 80 -41.98 6.03 27.95
C GLU A 80 -42.50 4.63 28.34
N SER A 81 -41.71 3.57 28.12
CA SER A 81 -42.08 2.20 28.53
C SER A 81 -42.01 1.95 30.04
N LEU A 82 -41.31 2.80 30.80
CA LEU A 82 -41.31 2.77 32.27
C LEU A 82 -42.44 3.60 32.91
N THR A 83 -43.22 4.39 32.14
CA THR A 83 -44.20 5.34 32.73
C THR A 83 -45.67 5.08 32.37
N VAL A 84 -46.01 4.10 31.51
CA VAL A 84 -47.42 3.83 31.17
C VAL A 84 -47.78 2.36 31.36
N ARG A 85 -48.18 2.04 32.60
CA ARG A 85 -48.90 0.80 32.93
C ARG A 85 -50.36 1.15 33.27
N SER A 86 -51.16 1.57 32.29
CA SER A 86 -52.61 1.29 32.30
C SER A 86 -53.28 1.54 30.94
N LYS A 87 -54.12 0.57 30.55
CA LYS A 87 -55.25 0.61 29.59
C LYS A 87 -54.95 0.75 28.08
N GLY A 88 -54.91 -0.45 27.47
CA GLY A 88 -55.57 -0.84 26.21
C GLY A 88 -55.76 0.17 25.07
N SER A 89 -55.14 -0.08 23.93
CA SER A 89 -55.84 -0.56 22.72
C SER A 89 -54.83 -0.94 21.64
N ASN A 90 -55.31 -1.78 20.73
CA ASN A 90 -54.58 -2.59 19.78
C ASN A 90 -54.38 -1.81 18.46
N THR A 91 -53.14 -1.49 18.06
CA THR A 91 -52.79 -1.35 16.64
C THR A 91 -51.38 -1.90 16.38
N ASN A 92 -51.35 -2.93 15.53
CA ASN A 92 -50.20 -3.77 15.24
C ASN A 92 -49.42 -3.15 14.07
N ARG A 93 -48.32 -2.44 14.35
CA ARG A 93 -47.36 -2.01 13.31
C ARG A 93 -45.99 -2.59 13.64
N LYS A 94 -45.72 -3.79 13.13
CA LYS A 94 -44.40 -4.43 13.18
C LYS A 94 -43.41 -3.58 12.38
N SER A 95 -42.57 -2.80 13.07
CA SER A 95 -41.33 -2.29 12.49
C SER A 95 -40.32 -3.43 12.47
N SER A 96 -39.98 -3.91 11.28
CA SER A 96 -38.89 -4.84 11.04
C SER A 96 -37.57 -4.16 11.39
N LYS A 97 -37.04 -4.38 12.60
CA LYS A 97 -35.63 -4.08 12.92
C LYS A 97 -34.78 -5.10 12.17
N HIS A 98 -34.28 -4.71 10.99
CA HIS A 98 -33.25 -5.47 10.29
C HIS A 98 -31.95 -5.38 11.09
N VAL A 99 -31.60 -6.45 11.81
CA VAL A 99 -30.24 -6.64 12.30
C VAL A 99 -29.39 -7.00 11.08
N ASP A 100 -28.44 -6.13 10.75
CA ASP A 100 -27.58 -6.29 9.59
C ASP A 100 -26.68 -7.54 9.76
N SER A 101 -26.90 -8.54 8.91
CA SER A 101 -26.12 -9.79 8.91
C SER A 101 -24.63 -9.52 8.62
N PRO A 102 -23.69 -10.22 9.29
CA PRO A 102 -22.24 -10.15 9.03
C PRO A 102 -21.83 -10.30 7.56
N ALA A 103 -22.67 -10.97 6.75
CA ALA A 103 -22.47 -11.10 5.31
C ALA A 103 -22.42 -9.75 4.56
N ARG A 104 -23.03 -8.68 5.09
CA ARG A 104 -23.01 -7.33 4.48
C ARG A 104 -21.61 -6.71 4.42
N TYR A 105 -20.70 -7.12 5.31
CA TYR A 105 -19.35 -6.54 5.38
C TYR A 105 -18.28 -7.29 4.59
N ALA A 106 -18.62 -8.42 3.97
CA ALA A 106 -17.67 -9.30 3.30
C ALA A 106 -16.92 -8.68 2.09
N LYS A 107 -17.30 -7.46 1.65
CA LYS A 107 -16.68 -6.71 0.54
C LYS A 107 -16.46 -5.23 0.83
N TYR A 108 -16.38 -4.86 2.10
CA TYR A 108 -16.27 -3.46 2.49
C TYR A 108 -14.80 -3.01 2.47
N THR A 109 -14.46 -2.12 1.54
CA THR A 109 -13.08 -1.63 1.34
C THR A 109 -12.79 -0.39 2.19
N ILE A 110 -11.51 -0.05 2.35
CA ILE A 110 -11.10 1.21 3.01
C ILE A 110 -11.60 2.44 2.24
N LEU A 111 -11.77 2.34 0.92
CA LEU A 111 -12.36 3.42 0.12
C LEU A 111 -13.83 3.62 0.49
N ASN A 112 -14.60 2.55 0.68
CA ASN A 112 -15.97 2.65 1.18
C ASN A 112 -16.02 3.28 2.59
N LYS A 113 -15.05 2.94 3.46
CA LYS A 113 -14.93 3.56 4.79
C LYS A 113 -14.71 5.07 4.71
N SER A 114 -13.84 5.52 3.80
CA SER A 114 -13.57 6.95 3.62
C SER A 114 -14.81 7.73 3.18
N ILE A 115 -15.72 7.09 2.44
CA ILE A 115 -16.98 7.69 2.00
C ILE A 115 -17.95 7.80 3.18
N ASP A 116 -18.11 6.73 3.96
CA ASP A 116 -19.01 6.74 5.12
C ASP A 116 -18.56 7.74 6.19
N ASP A 117 -17.24 7.91 6.35
CA ASP A 117 -16.64 8.90 7.24
C ASP A 117 -16.64 10.32 6.68
N THR A 118 -17.03 10.52 5.42
CA THR A 118 -16.90 11.80 4.70
C THR A 118 -15.46 12.36 4.76
N ASP A 119 -14.47 11.47 4.56
CA ASP A 119 -13.04 11.73 4.73
C ASP A 119 -12.31 11.82 3.36
N PRO A 120 -12.17 13.03 2.80
CA PRO A 120 -11.55 13.20 1.49
C PRO A 120 -10.06 12.90 1.50
N LEU A 121 -9.35 13.10 2.61
CA LEU A 121 -7.92 12.79 2.70
C LEU A 121 -7.70 11.28 2.69
N LEU A 122 -8.52 10.52 3.43
CA LEU A 122 -8.45 9.06 3.38
C LEU A 122 -8.81 8.54 1.99
N ALA A 123 -9.82 9.11 1.32
CA ALA A 123 -10.18 8.75 -0.05
C ALA A 123 -9.02 8.98 -1.02
N SER A 124 -8.39 10.17 -0.99
CA SER A 124 -7.22 10.52 -1.79
C SER A 124 -6.05 9.56 -1.56
N GLU A 125 -5.73 9.26 -0.31
CA GLU A 125 -4.62 8.36 0.02
C GLU A 125 -4.91 6.93 -0.45
N THR A 126 -6.13 6.46 -0.25
CA THR A 126 -6.55 5.10 -0.63
C THR A 126 -6.50 4.90 -2.14
N ILE A 127 -6.94 5.90 -2.92
CA ILE A 127 -6.82 5.90 -4.39
C ILE A 127 -5.35 5.88 -4.82
N ARG A 128 -4.51 6.73 -4.21
CA ARG A 128 -3.08 6.76 -4.52
C ARG A 128 -2.42 5.41 -4.30
N LEU A 129 -2.76 4.75 -3.20
CA LEU A 129 -2.25 3.43 -2.84
C LEU A 129 -2.83 2.29 -3.70
N GLY A 130 -3.64 2.59 -4.72
CA GLY A 130 -4.09 1.62 -5.70
C GLY A 130 -5.42 0.95 -5.38
N ALA A 131 -6.27 1.57 -4.56
CA ALA A 131 -7.59 1.02 -4.32
C ALA A 131 -8.38 0.86 -5.62
N LEU A 132 -9.03 -0.28 -5.75
CA LEU A 132 -9.88 -0.62 -6.89
C LEU A 132 -11.16 0.24 -6.86
N ILE A 133 -11.15 1.33 -7.61
CA ILE A 133 -12.18 2.39 -7.62
C ILE A 133 -13.59 1.89 -7.95
N ASN A 134 -13.72 0.75 -8.64
CA ASN A 134 -15.01 0.17 -9.03
C ASN A 134 -15.40 -1.06 -8.21
N THR A 135 -14.71 -1.34 -7.09
CA THR A 135 -15.05 -2.49 -6.24
C THR A 135 -16.44 -2.32 -5.66
N VAL A 136 -17.33 -3.26 -5.95
CA VAL A 136 -18.68 -3.25 -5.38
C VAL A 136 -18.66 -3.71 -3.93
N ASN A 137 -19.31 -2.94 -3.06
CA ASN A 137 -19.50 -3.30 -1.65
C ASN A 137 -20.54 -4.44 -1.52
N GLY A 138 -20.85 -4.84 -0.28
CA GLY A 138 -21.87 -5.88 -0.01
C GLY A 138 -23.30 -5.53 -0.47
N ARG A 139 -23.57 -4.25 -0.81
CA ARG A 139 -24.83 -3.77 -1.38
C ARG A 139 -24.80 -3.69 -2.92
N GLY A 140 -23.72 -4.15 -3.56
CA GLY A 140 -23.54 -4.04 -5.01
C GLY A 140 -23.18 -2.63 -5.48
N GLN A 141 -22.80 -1.71 -4.59
CA GLN A 141 -22.52 -0.32 -4.93
C GLN A 141 -21.04 -0.11 -5.17
N THR A 142 -20.70 0.57 -6.27
CA THR A 142 -19.36 1.15 -6.43
C THR A 142 -19.16 2.32 -5.46
N PRO A 143 -17.91 2.69 -5.13
CA PRO A 143 -17.59 3.89 -4.35
C PRO A 143 -18.28 5.16 -4.85
N LEU A 144 -18.38 5.34 -6.18
CA LEU A 144 -19.07 6.50 -6.76
C LEU A 144 -20.58 6.48 -6.45
N LEU A 145 -21.24 5.33 -6.62
CA LEU A 145 -22.65 5.16 -6.31
C LEU A 145 -22.94 5.36 -4.81
N GLN A 146 -22.10 4.78 -3.94
CA GLN A 146 -22.21 4.99 -2.49
C GLN A 146 -22.04 6.47 -2.13
N THR A 147 -21.08 7.18 -2.75
CA THR A 147 -20.87 8.62 -2.47
C THR A 147 -22.11 9.45 -2.83
N LEU A 148 -22.75 9.15 -3.95
CA LEU A 148 -23.96 9.84 -4.40
C LEU A 148 -25.19 9.52 -3.54
N GLU A 149 -25.33 8.28 -3.08
CA GLU A 149 -26.36 7.92 -2.09
C GLU A 149 -26.15 8.68 -0.77
N ARG A 150 -24.91 8.75 -0.27
CA ARG A 150 -24.60 9.51 0.95
C ARG A 150 -24.84 11.02 0.79
N LEU A 151 -24.58 11.57 -0.40
CA LEU A 151 -24.94 12.96 -0.72
C LEU A 151 -26.45 13.19 -0.64
N TYR A 152 -27.25 12.25 -1.16
CA TYR A 152 -28.70 12.30 -1.03
C TYR A 152 -29.15 12.23 0.42
N ASP A 153 -28.61 11.32 1.23
CA ASP A 153 -28.95 11.22 2.65
C ASP A 153 -28.73 12.55 3.39
N VAL A 154 -27.60 13.21 3.11
CA VAL A 154 -27.27 14.52 3.70
C VAL A 154 -28.25 15.60 3.23
N GLU A 155 -28.61 15.61 1.94
CA GLU A 155 -29.56 16.58 1.37
C GLU A 155 -30.99 16.39 1.89
N ASP A 156 -31.45 15.14 1.98
CA ASP A 156 -32.76 14.80 2.55
C ASP A 156 -32.83 15.21 4.03
N LEU A 157 -31.79 14.91 4.81
CA LEU A 157 -31.70 15.35 6.21
C LEU A 157 -31.70 16.89 6.31
N TYR A 158 -30.98 17.58 5.43
CA TYR A 158 -31.00 19.05 5.36
C TYR A 158 -32.41 19.58 5.09
N ASN A 159 -33.14 19.00 4.13
CA ASN A 159 -34.50 19.43 3.79
C ASN A 159 -35.51 19.14 4.91
N ARG A 160 -35.38 18.01 5.59
CA ARG A 160 -36.22 17.68 6.77
C ARG A 160 -35.98 18.66 7.91
N THR A 161 -34.72 18.99 8.22
CA THR A 161 -34.39 19.96 9.28
C THR A 161 -34.83 21.40 8.94
N ARG A 162 -34.96 21.72 7.64
CA ARG A 162 -35.51 23.01 7.19
C ARG A 162 -37.02 23.10 7.34
N THR A 163 -37.74 22.03 7.06
CA THR A 163 -39.21 22.01 7.01
C THR A 163 -39.87 21.69 8.34
N SER A 164 -39.23 20.93 9.22
CA SER A 164 -39.91 20.35 10.37
C SER A 164 -40.27 21.32 11.50
N GLY A 165 -39.69 22.51 11.60
CA GLY A 165 -40.00 23.48 12.67
C GLY A 165 -39.83 22.97 14.12
N GLN A 166 -39.43 21.70 14.30
CA GLN A 166 -39.60 20.91 15.52
C GLN A 166 -38.34 20.83 16.37
N PHE A 167 -37.19 21.36 15.93
CA PHE A 167 -35.98 21.35 16.76
C PHE A 167 -36.02 22.51 17.75
N PRO A 168 -36.05 22.25 19.07
CA PRO A 168 -36.37 23.25 20.09
C PRO A 168 -35.25 24.26 20.37
N LEU A 169 -34.07 24.13 19.76
CA LEU A 169 -32.92 25.00 20.01
C LEU A 169 -32.26 25.49 18.70
N HIS A 170 -32.35 26.81 18.47
CA HIS A 170 -31.80 27.48 17.29
C HIS A 170 -30.29 27.25 17.10
N ALA A 171 -29.52 27.24 18.20
CA ALA A 171 -28.07 27.00 18.16
C ALA A 171 -27.71 25.58 17.68
N VAL A 172 -28.50 24.57 18.04
CA VAL A 172 -28.29 23.17 17.60
C VAL A 172 -28.59 23.05 16.10
N GLN A 173 -29.64 23.72 15.62
CA GLN A 173 -29.96 23.77 14.19
C GLN A 173 -28.83 24.44 13.37
N ILE A 174 -28.26 25.55 13.85
CA ILE A 174 -27.17 26.25 13.15
C ILE A 174 -25.94 25.35 13.03
N LYS A 175 -25.52 24.72 14.13
CA LYS A 175 -24.35 23.84 14.12
C LYS A 175 -24.58 22.63 13.21
N LEU A 176 -25.74 21.97 13.34
CA LEU A 176 -26.11 20.83 12.51
C LEU A 176 -26.10 21.20 11.02
N ARG A 177 -26.66 22.35 10.64
CA ARG A 177 -26.63 22.83 9.25
C ARG A 177 -25.22 23.05 8.76
N SER A 178 -24.37 23.71 9.54
CA SER A 178 -22.97 23.91 9.19
C SER A 178 -22.23 22.59 9.00
N ASP A 179 -22.48 21.60 9.86
CA ASP A 179 -21.84 20.29 9.77
C ASP A 179 -22.35 19.48 8.56
N LEU A 180 -23.64 19.59 8.22
CA LEU A 180 -24.22 19.00 7.01
C LEU A 180 -23.68 19.65 5.74
N ASP A 181 -23.59 20.99 5.69
CA ASP A 181 -23.01 21.72 4.56
C ASP A 181 -21.55 21.30 4.35
N ASN A 182 -20.77 21.18 5.43
CA ASN A 182 -19.41 20.68 5.38
C ASN A 182 -19.33 19.21 4.93
N GLY A 183 -20.25 18.35 5.37
CA GLY A 183 -20.37 16.96 4.93
C GLY A 183 -20.67 16.84 3.44
N LYS A 184 -21.61 17.66 2.95
CA LYS A 184 -21.97 17.74 1.53
C LYS A 184 -20.79 18.19 0.68
N ALA A 185 -20.06 19.23 1.09
CA ALA A 185 -18.87 19.70 0.38
C ALA A 185 -17.79 18.60 0.29
N ARG A 186 -17.55 17.87 1.39
CA ARG A 186 -16.60 16.74 1.44
C ARG A 186 -17.00 15.60 0.52
N LEU A 187 -18.25 15.18 0.54
CA LEU A 187 -18.75 14.13 -0.34
C LEU A 187 -18.73 14.56 -1.82
N LYS A 188 -19.05 15.83 -2.12
CA LYS A 188 -18.90 16.38 -3.47
C LYS A 188 -17.45 16.30 -3.95
N TYR A 189 -16.49 16.65 -3.11
CA TYR A 189 -15.07 16.49 -3.43
C TYR A 189 -14.73 15.02 -3.73
N ILE A 190 -15.17 14.08 -2.89
CA ILE A 190 -14.93 12.64 -3.11
C ILE A 190 -15.56 12.16 -4.42
N ALA A 191 -16.78 12.58 -4.75
CA ALA A 191 -17.43 12.22 -6.00
C ALA A 191 -16.64 12.71 -7.22
N ILE A 192 -16.20 13.98 -7.21
CA ILE A 192 -15.38 14.56 -8.28
C ILE A 192 -14.05 13.81 -8.40
N LEU A 193 -13.39 13.55 -7.28
CA LEU A 193 -12.16 12.78 -7.22
C LEU A 193 -12.32 11.39 -7.86
N LEU A 194 -13.38 10.66 -7.54
CA LEU A 194 -13.65 9.34 -8.11
C LEU A 194 -13.87 9.41 -9.63
N ILE A 195 -14.62 10.41 -10.11
CA ILE A 195 -14.86 10.62 -11.55
C ILE A 195 -13.55 10.92 -12.29
N GLU A 196 -12.74 11.85 -11.77
CA GLU A 196 -11.44 12.23 -12.36
C GLU A 196 -10.42 11.09 -12.33
N GLN A 197 -10.59 10.15 -11.40
CA GLN A 197 -9.81 8.92 -11.29
C GLN A 197 -10.41 7.76 -12.11
N HIS A 198 -11.32 8.08 -13.05
CA HIS A 198 -11.93 7.17 -14.02
C HIS A 198 -12.78 6.06 -13.38
N ALA A 199 -13.48 6.36 -12.29
CA ALA A 199 -14.59 5.52 -11.83
C ALA A 199 -15.58 5.22 -12.98
N ASP A 200 -16.25 4.07 -12.91
CA ASP A 200 -17.29 3.74 -13.88
C ASP A 200 -18.53 4.60 -13.66
N VAL A 201 -18.65 5.64 -14.48
CA VAL A 201 -19.76 6.59 -14.48
C VAL A 201 -21.08 6.01 -15.00
N ASN A 202 -21.05 4.81 -15.59
CA ASN A 202 -22.22 4.07 -16.06
C ASN A 202 -22.52 2.83 -15.23
N ALA A 203 -21.83 2.64 -14.09
CA ALA A 203 -22.16 1.60 -13.15
C ALA A 203 -23.65 1.66 -12.76
N THR A 204 -24.23 0.52 -12.42
CA THR A 204 -25.63 0.47 -12.01
C THR A 204 -25.78 -0.15 -10.64
N MET A 205 -26.80 0.29 -9.90
CA MET A 205 -27.22 -0.35 -8.65
C MET A 205 -28.74 -0.37 -8.55
N GLU A 206 -29.27 -1.27 -7.74
CA GLU A 206 -30.67 -1.21 -7.32
C GLU A 206 -30.83 -0.19 -6.20
N TRP A 207 -31.68 0.80 -6.40
CA TRP A 207 -32.03 1.82 -5.42
C TRP A 207 -33.55 1.98 -5.38
N GLN A 208 -34.15 1.72 -4.22
CA GLN A 208 -35.62 1.76 -4.03
C GLN A 208 -36.39 0.89 -5.06
N GLY A 209 -35.88 -0.30 -5.39
CA GLY A 209 -36.49 -1.22 -6.35
C GLY A 209 -36.34 -0.81 -7.83
N LYS A 210 -35.49 0.18 -8.12
CA LYS A 210 -35.19 0.62 -9.50
C LYS A 210 -33.69 0.57 -9.76
N MET A 211 -33.31 0.17 -10.98
CA MET A 211 -31.92 0.24 -11.41
C MET A 211 -31.55 1.69 -11.77
N VAL A 212 -30.55 2.26 -11.11
CA VAL A 212 -30.11 3.65 -11.30
C VAL A 212 -28.62 3.74 -11.64
N THR A 213 -28.24 4.81 -12.32
CA THR A 213 -26.84 5.17 -12.64
C THR A 213 -26.33 6.32 -11.77
N PRO A 214 -25.01 6.57 -11.70
CA PRO A 214 -24.46 7.78 -11.10
C PRO A 214 -25.09 9.07 -11.65
N LEU A 215 -25.32 9.13 -12.97
CA LEU A 215 -25.92 10.30 -13.61
C LEU A 215 -27.37 10.53 -13.18
N TYR A 216 -28.16 9.45 -13.03
CA TYR A 216 -29.51 9.54 -12.49
C TYR A 216 -29.51 10.08 -11.06
N LEU A 217 -28.68 9.52 -10.18
CA LEU A 217 -28.58 9.97 -8.78
C LEU A 217 -28.13 11.44 -8.71
N ALA A 218 -27.10 11.83 -9.47
CA ALA A 218 -26.60 13.20 -9.47
C ALA A 218 -27.64 14.22 -9.98
N ALA A 219 -28.36 13.90 -11.07
CA ALA A 219 -29.30 14.82 -11.71
C ALA A 219 -30.67 14.86 -11.03
N CYS A 220 -31.26 13.70 -10.72
CA CYS A 220 -32.65 13.60 -10.27
C CYS A 220 -32.78 13.63 -8.75
N VAL A 221 -31.78 13.10 -8.03
CA VAL A 221 -31.85 12.86 -6.60
C VAL A 221 -31.05 13.92 -5.83
N VAL A 222 -29.77 14.09 -6.14
CA VAL A 222 -28.86 15.05 -5.48
C VAL A 222 -29.02 16.47 -6.05
N ARG A 223 -29.37 16.59 -7.34
CA ARG A 223 -29.50 17.86 -8.08
C ARG A 223 -28.22 18.72 -8.09
N ASP A 224 -27.04 18.08 -8.08
CA ASP A 224 -25.74 18.77 -8.20
C ASP A 224 -25.23 18.73 -9.64
N PHE A 225 -25.50 19.82 -10.36
CA PHE A 225 -25.19 19.91 -11.79
C PHE A 225 -23.70 20.04 -12.11
N ASP A 226 -22.84 20.33 -11.13
CA ASP A 226 -21.39 20.31 -11.36
C ASP A 226 -20.92 18.85 -11.46
N ILE A 227 -21.49 17.97 -10.63
CA ILE A 227 -21.27 16.52 -10.73
C ILE A 227 -21.87 16.00 -12.03
N VAL A 228 -23.08 16.42 -12.42
CA VAL A 228 -23.71 16.02 -13.70
C VAL A 228 -22.81 16.38 -14.88
N GLY A 229 -22.31 17.61 -14.95
CA GLY A 229 -21.40 18.03 -16.01
C GLY A 229 -20.13 17.17 -16.07
N ARG A 230 -19.53 16.85 -14.91
CA ARG A 230 -18.35 15.98 -14.84
C ARG A 230 -18.64 14.54 -15.25
N LEU A 231 -19.78 13.97 -14.86
CA LEU A 231 -20.20 12.64 -15.29
C LEU A 231 -20.36 12.58 -16.81
N LEU A 232 -21.01 13.58 -17.41
CA LEU A 232 -21.18 13.68 -18.87
C LEU A 232 -19.82 13.81 -19.58
N MET A 233 -18.92 14.68 -19.11
CA MET A 233 -17.57 14.82 -19.67
C MET A 233 -16.77 13.50 -19.63
N HIS A 234 -17.02 12.65 -18.64
CA HIS A 234 -16.38 11.34 -18.50
C HIS A 234 -17.17 10.19 -19.16
N GLY A 235 -18.17 10.50 -20.00
CA GLY A 235 -18.88 9.54 -20.84
C GLY A 235 -20.07 8.85 -20.17
N ALA A 236 -20.71 9.49 -19.19
CA ALA A 236 -21.99 9.01 -18.66
C ALA A 236 -23.07 9.07 -19.74
N ASN A 237 -23.86 8.00 -19.89
CA ASN A 237 -24.95 7.95 -20.86
C ASN A 237 -26.18 8.70 -20.32
N PRO A 238 -26.64 9.80 -20.95
CA PRO A 238 -27.82 10.55 -20.52
C PRO A 238 -29.15 9.85 -20.82
N SER A 239 -29.13 8.79 -21.63
CA SER A 239 -30.30 7.96 -21.96
C SER A 239 -29.96 6.49 -21.76
N PRO A 240 -29.73 6.03 -20.50
CA PRO A 240 -29.41 4.65 -20.23
C PRO A 240 -30.63 3.77 -20.52
N SER A 241 -30.43 2.64 -21.19
CA SER A 241 -31.48 1.63 -21.45
C SER A 241 -31.79 0.82 -20.19
N LEU A 242 -32.32 1.48 -19.16
CA LEU A 242 -32.66 0.85 -17.87
C LEU A 242 -34.17 0.89 -17.63
N PRO A 243 -34.74 -0.05 -16.85
CA PRO A 243 -36.16 -0.07 -16.50
C PRO A 243 -36.66 1.13 -15.68
N ALA A 244 -35.75 1.95 -15.14
CA ALA A 244 -36.12 3.15 -14.41
C ALA A 244 -36.68 4.23 -15.35
N ALA A 245 -37.49 5.14 -14.80
CA ALA A 245 -37.95 6.32 -15.52
C ALA A 245 -36.76 7.08 -16.12
N SER A 246 -36.89 7.53 -17.36
CA SER A 246 -35.88 8.34 -18.04
C SER A 246 -35.49 9.53 -17.17
N ILE A 247 -34.22 9.94 -17.17
CA ILE A 247 -33.76 11.16 -16.44
C ILE A 247 -34.63 12.36 -16.81
N ARG A 248 -35.00 12.48 -18.09
CA ARG A 248 -35.88 13.55 -18.59
C ARG A 248 -37.28 13.46 -18.00
N GLU A 249 -37.83 12.26 -17.90
CA GLU A 249 -39.14 12.01 -17.31
C GLU A 249 -39.14 12.34 -15.81
N ALA A 250 -38.13 11.86 -15.07
CA ALA A 250 -37.95 12.17 -13.66
C ALA A 250 -37.83 13.68 -13.38
N LEU A 251 -37.21 14.44 -14.30
CA LEU A 251 -37.07 15.90 -14.20
C LEU A 251 -38.27 16.68 -14.81
N SER A 252 -39.24 16.02 -15.43
CA SER A 252 -40.39 16.69 -16.08
C SER A 252 -41.48 17.13 -15.10
N GLY A 253 -41.37 16.79 -13.80
CA GLY A 253 -42.27 17.28 -12.76
C GLY A 253 -42.27 18.81 -12.64
N ASN A 254 -43.38 19.38 -12.17
CA ASN A 254 -43.58 20.84 -12.12
C ASN A 254 -42.45 21.58 -11.37
N ASP A 255 -41.92 21.01 -10.30
CA ASP A 255 -40.84 21.60 -9.48
C ASP A 255 -39.43 21.42 -10.06
N SER A 256 -39.31 20.79 -11.24
CA SER A 256 -38.03 20.39 -11.85
C SER A 256 -37.80 20.93 -13.27
N LYS A 257 -38.66 21.80 -13.80
CA LYS A 257 -38.48 22.38 -15.15
C LYS A 257 -37.14 23.09 -15.34
N ARG A 258 -36.66 23.82 -14.32
CA ARG A 258 -35.36 24.50 -14.36
C ARG A 258 -34.20 23.50 -14.43
N ASP A 259 -34.30 22.42 -13.66
CA ASP A 259 -33.31 21.34 -13.61
C ASP A 259 -33.27 20.59 -14.95
N LEU A 260 -34.44 20.34 -15.56
CA LEU A 260 -34.55 19.77 -16.91
C LEU A 260 -33.87 20.65 -17.97
N LEU A 261 -34.09 21.98 -17.93
CA LEU A 261 -33.43 22.92 -18.85
C LEU A 261 -31.91 22.88 -18.68
N ARG A 262 -31.42 22.91 -17.43
CA ARG A 262 -29.98 22.83 -17.15
C ARG A 262 -29.38 21.50 -17.58
N PHE A 263 -30.08 20.40 -17.37
CA PHE A 263 -29.67 19.07 -17.83
C PHE A 263 -29.57 19.04 -19.36
N ASN A 264 -30.60 19.52 -20.06
CA ASN A 264 -30.61 19.56 -21.52
C ASN A 264 -29.49 20.42 -22.09
N GLN A 265 -29.22 21.57 -21.46
CA GLN A 265 -28.11 22.44 -21.82
C GLN A 265 -26.78 21.68 -21.71
N LEU A 266 -26.49 21.07 -20.56
CA LEU A 266 -25.25 20.30 -20.37
C LEU A 266 -25.11 19.15 -21.37
N VAL A 267 -26.20 18.40 -21.61
CA VAL A 267 -26.23 17.31 -22.59
C VAL A 267 -25.99 17.82 -24.02
N SER A 268 -26.42 19.04 -24.35
CA SER A 268 -26.17 19.64 -25.67
C SER A 268 -24.77 20.22 -25.83
N GLU A 269 -24.17 20.73 -24.76
CA GLU A 269 -22.87 21.42 -24.78
C GLU A 269 -21.68 20.43 -24.65
N ILE A 270 -21.85 19.37 -23.87
CA ILE A 270 -20.78 18.43 -23.56
C ILE A 270 -20.82 17.26 -24.56
N PRO A 271 -19.75 17.02 -25.34
CA PRO A 271 -19.67 15.84 -26.18
C PRO A 271 -19.75 14.57 -25.31
N TYR A 272 -20.66 13.67 -25.64
CA TYR A 272 -20.79 12.37 -24.98
C TYR A 272 -21.11 11.28 -26.01
N GLY A 273 -20.83 10.03 -25.67
CA GLY A 273 -21.20 8.86 -26.47
C GLY A 273 -20.02 7.95 -26.83
N PRO A 274 -20.30 6.84 -27.55
CA PRO A 274 -19.27 5.92 -28.01
C PRO A 274 -18.25 6.65 -28.88
N GLY A 275 -16.97 6.63 -28.48
CA GLY A 275 -15.88 7.25 -29.23
C GLY A 275 -15.46 8.64 -28.74
N THR A 276 -16.21 9.30 -27.85
CA THR A 276 -15.71 10.50 -27.17
C THR A 276 -14.66 10.09 -26.14
N PRO A 277 -13.38 10.50 -26.27
CA PRO A 277 -12.36 10.13 -25.30
C PRO A 277 -12.65 10.81 -23.97
N ARG A 278 -12.52 10.07 -22.87
CA ARG A 278 -12.55 10.66 -21.52
C ARG A 278 -11.40 11.66 -21.39
N PRO A 279 -11.57 12.74 -20.62
CA PRO A 279 -10.46 13.58 -20.19
C PRO A 279 -9.33 12.71 -19.60
N PRO A 280 -8.04 13.04 -19.84
CA PRO A 280 -6.93 12.30 -19.27
C PRO A 280 -7.08 12.17 -17.76
N ARG A 281 -6.83 10.97 -17.24
CA ARG A 281 -6.90 10.70 -15.80
C ARG A 281 -5.93 11.64 -15.08
N VAL A 282 -6.37 12.32 -14.04
CA VAL A 282 -5.47 13.12 -13.19
C VAL A 282 -4.54 12.17 -12.45
N CYS A 283 -3.24 12.50 -12.36
CA CYS A 283 -2.30 11.62 -11.66
C CYS A 283 -2.66 11.52 -10.16
N PRO A 284 -2.81 10.31 -9.58
CA PRO A 284 -3.17 10.16 -8.17
C PRO A 284 -2.04 10.51 -7.20
N CYS A 285 -0.90 10.99 -7.70
CA CYS A 285 0.08 11.72 -6.90
C CYS A 285 -0.36 13.15 -6.59
N PHE A 286 -1.49 13.61 -7.15
CA PHE A 286 -2.08 14.95 -6.95
C PHE A 286 -1.15 16.11 -7.26
N SER A 287 -0.26 15.93 -8.24
CA SER A 287 0.59 17.00 -8.78
C SER A 287 -0.20 18.05 -9.59
N GLY A 288 -1.45 17.73 -9.96
CA GLY A 288 -2.28 18.52 -10.88
C GLY A 288 -2.04 18.20 -12.36
N LYS A 289 -1.04 17.35 -12.67
CA LYS A 289 -0.79 16.86 -14.04
C LYS A 289 -1.67 15.68 -14.37
N SER A 290 -1.88 15.44 -15.67
CA SER A 290 -2.46 14.18 -16.10
C SER A 290 -1.50 13.01 -15.84
N LEU A 291 -2.05 11.80 -15.77
CA LEU A 291 -1.29 10.59 -15.55
C LEU A 291 -0.23 10.34 -16.65
N PRO A 292 -0.53 10.51 -17.96
CA PRO A 292 0.48 10.43 -19.03
C PRO A 292 1.59 11.49 -18.93
N GLU A 293 1.31 12.67 -18.39
CA GLU A 293 2.31 13.75 -18.20
C GLU A 293 3.08 13.64 -16.87
N CYS A 294 2.80 12.60 -16.08
CA CYS A 294 3.34 12.42 -14.74
C CYS A 294 3.91 11.01 -14.58
N HIS A 295 3.24 10.10 -13.87
CA HIS A 295 3.80 8.78 -13.54
C HIS A 295 3.63 7.71 -14.62
N ASN A 296 2.90 7.99 -15.72
CA ASN A 296 2.76 7.11 -16.88
C ASN A 296 3.49 7.67 -18.11
N ASN A 297 4.54 8.47 -17.89
CA ASN A 297 5.38 9.05 -18.95
C ASN A 297 6.57 8.15 -19.35
N GLY A 298 6.74 7.00 -18.68
CA GLY A 298 7.88 6.09 -18.85
C GLY A 298 8.96 6.23 -17.77
N ASP A 299 8.97 7.35 -17.04
CA ASP A 299 9.97 7.61 -15.99
C ASP A 299 9.45 7.23 -14.61
N SER A 300 10.32 6.61 -13.81
CA SER A 300 10.10 6.49 -12.37
C SER A 300 10.27 7.86 -11.69
N GLN A 301 9.35 8.19 -10.78
CA GLN A 301 9.42 9.46 -10.03
C GLN A 301 10.04 9.23 -8.65
N PRO A 302 10.86 10.14 -8.10
CA PRO A 302 11.41 9.97 -6.77
C PRO A 302 10.31 9.95 -5.71
N TYR A 303 10.39 9.03 -4.76
CA TYR A 303 9.46 8.96 -3.63
C TYR A 303 9.61 10.21 -2.75
N PRO A 304 8.54 10.97 -2.47
CA PRO A 304 8.63 12.24 -1.74
C PRO A 304 9.18 12.12 -0.32
N ASP A 305 10.04 13.07 0.05
CA ASP A 305 10.77 13.09 1.33
C ASP A 305 9.85 13.20 2.54
N GLU A 306 8.74 13.91 2.39
CA GLU A 306 7.76 14.16 3.43
C GLU A 306 6.85 12.95 3.72
N PHE A 307 6.77 11.95 2.84
CA PHE A 307 5.92 10.79 3.11
C PHE A 307 6.54 9.87 4.13
N LEU A 308 5.72 9.04 4.79
CA LEU A 308 6.25 7.99 5.65
C LEU A 308 7.15 7.04 4.85
N CYS A 309 8.28 6.64 5.44
CA CYS A 309 9.12 5.64 4.79
C CYS A 309 8.37 4.29 4.74
N SER A 310 8.42 3.65 3.58
CA SER A 310 8.00 2.27 3.32
C SER A 310 8.54 1.23 4.31
N CYS A 311 9.70 1.49 4.92
CA CYS A 311 10.33 0.61 5.91
C CYS A 311 9.57 0.51 7.27
N ALA A 312 8.41 1.16 7.41
CA ALA A 312 7.58 1.17 8.61
C ALA A 312 8.27 1.71 9.89
N SER A 313 9.28 2.57 9.74
CA SER A 313 9.98 3.21 10.86
C SER A 313 9.17 4.30 11.57
N LYS A 314 7.97 4.63 11.05
CA LYS A 314 7.14 5.78 11.44
C LYS A 314 7.79 7.16 11.23
N LYS A 315 8.96 7.21 10.59
CA LYS A 315 9.64 8.44 10.17
C LYS A 315 9.28 8.76 8.73
N THR A 316 9.47 10.01 8.30
CA THR A 316 9.38 10.35 6.89
C THR A 316 10.54 9.71 6.11
N TYR A 317 10.37 9.51 4.82
CA TYR A 317 11.37 8.92 3.92
C TYR A 317 12.66 9.73 3.92
N GLY A 318 12.54 11.07 3.85
CA GLY A 318 13.65 12.01 3.94
C GLY A 318 14.44 11.91 5.24
N GLN A 319 13.80 11.53 6.35
CA GLN A 319 14.41 11.36 7.67
C GLN A 319 14.78 9.90 7.99
N CYS A 320 14.61 8.98 7.05
CA CYS A 320 14.81 7.56 7.27
C CYS A 320 15.60 6.91 6.16
N CYS A 321 14.92 6.43 5.13
CA CYS A 321 15.53 5.55 4.14
C CYS A 321 16.41 6.35 3.17
N LYS A 322 16.00 7.57 2.84
CA LYS A 322 16.83 8.51 2.08
C LYS A 322 18.16 8.83 2.76
N LEU A 323 18.18 9.03 4.09
CA LEU A 323 19.43 9.24 4.85
C LEU A 323 20.37 8.03 4.82
N ARG A 324 19.84 6.84 4.50
CA ARG A 324 20.61 5.61 4.34
C ARG A 324 20.97 5.36 2.87
N ASN A 325 20.79 6.35 2.01
CA ASN A 325 20.97 6.24 0.56
C ASN A 325 20.11 5.15 -0.09
N MET A 326 19.00 4.75 0.54
CA MET A 326 18.00 3.92 -0.13
C MET A 326 17.19 4.83 -1.04
N LYS A 327 17.35 4.66 -2.36
CA LYS A 327 16.47 5.27 -3.34
C LYS A 327 15.13 4.53 -3.30
N THR A 328 14.03 5.26 -3.30
CA THR A 328 12.69 4.71 -3.46
C THR A 328 12.04 5.57 -4.53
N VAL A 329 11.38 4.91 -5.49
CA VAL A 329 10.72 5.56 -6.62
C VAL A 329 9.26 5.13 -6.65
N GLU A 330 8.40 5.99 -7.18
CA GLU A 330 7.01 5.68 -7.53
C GLU A 330 6.93 5.35 -9.01
N VAL A 331 6.30 4.22 -9.33
CA VAL A 331 6.09 3.77 -10.71
C VAL A 331 4.61 3.50 -10.91
N TRP A 332 4.04 3.97 -12.02
CA TRP A 332 2.65 3.65 -12.36
C TRP A 332 2.52 2.19 -12.80
N MET A 333 1.68 1.42 -12.10
CA MET A 333 1.34 0.07 -12.52
C MET A 333 -0.02 0.05 -13.25
N LYS A 334 0.02 -0.11 -14.58
CA LYS A 334 -1.19 -0.16 -15.43
C LYS A 334 -2.19 -1.23 -14.99
N LYS A 335 -1.72 -2.44 -14.64
CA LYS A 335 -2.58 -3.57 -14.26
C LYS A 335 -3.34 -3.35 -12.95
N GLY A 336 -2.79 -2.54 -12.04
CA GLY A 336 -3.39 -2.24 -10.73
C GLY A 336 -4.01 -0.84 -10.63
N ASN A 337 -3.82 0.02 -11.64
CA ASN A 337 -4.21 1.42 -11.57
C ASN A 337 -3.69 2.14 -10.31
N ALA A 338 -2.44 1.83 -9.94
CA ALA A 338 -1.84 2.18 -8.66
C ALA A 338 -0.47 2.87 -8.83
N LEU A 339 -0.07 3.64 -7.81
CA LEU A 339 1.28 4.18 -7.65
C LEU A 339 2.02 3.45 -6.51
N PRO A 340 2.39 2.17 -6.69
CA PRO A 340 3.28 1.53 -5.75
C PRO A 340 4.62 2.26 -5.72
N HIS A 341 5.23 2.23 -4.55
CA HIS A 341 6.62 2.60 -4.40
C HIS A 341 7.45 1.33 -4.50
N THR A 342 8.54 1.39 -5.25
CA THR A 342 9.56 0.35 -5.27
C THR A 342 10.81 0.94 -4.65
N THR A 343 11.42 0.21 -3.74
CA THR A 343 12.78 0.48 -3.30
C THR A 343 13.64 -0.44 -4.14
N PRO A 344 14.37 0.06 -5.17
CA PRO A 344 15.30 -0.78 -5.89
C PRO A 344 16.20 -1.46 -4.87
N SER A 345 16.28 -2.79 -4.94
CA SER A 345 17.22 -3.54 -4.11
C SER A 345 18.60 -2.92 -4.33
N HIS A 346 19.31 -2.60 -3.25
CA HIS A 346 20.65 -2.06 -3.39
C HIS A 346 21.56 -3.18 -3.89
N ILE A 347 21.67 -3.26 -5.21
CA ILE A 347 22.58 -4.16 -5.89
C ILE A 347 23.99 -3.79 -5.44
N GLY A 348 24.81 -4.80 -5.14
CA GLY A 348 26.18 -4.54 -4.73
C GLY A 348 27.03 -3.99 -5.84
N PRO A 349 28.13 -3.29 -5.53
CA PRO A 349 29.02 -2.79 -6.58
C PRO A 349 29.58 -3.92 -7.44
N GLU A 350 29.76 -5.12 -6.88
CA GLU A 350 30.14 -6.31 -7.65
C GLU A 350 29.00 -6.82 -8.52
N THR A 351 27.81 -7.04 -7.96
CA THR A 351 26.64 -7.40 -8.77
C THR A 351 26.34 -6.35 -9.85
N GLN A 352 26.51 -5.06 -9.56
CA GLN A 352 26.32 -3.98 -10.52
C GLN A 352 27.40 -3.99 -11.60
N ARG A 353 28.64 -4.37 -11.24
CA ARG A 353 29.71 -4.60 -12.22
C ARG A 353 29.40 -5.80 -13.10
N THR A 354 29.01 -6.94 -12.53
CA THR A 354 28.58 -8.13 -13.26
C THR A 354 27.42 -7.81 -14.19
N MET A 355 26.41 -7.07 -13.72
CA MET A 355 25.29 -6.64 -14.54
C MET A 355 25.73 -5.71 -15.66
N ALA A 356 26.64 -4.76 -15.40
CA ALA A 356 27.20 -3.90 -16.43
C ALA A 356 28.03 -4.68 -17.46
N GLU A 357 28.82 -5.68 -17.04
CA GLU A 357 29.57 -6.59 -17.91
C GLU A 357 28.63 -7.42 -18.80
N LEU A 358 27.44 -7.75 -18.28
CA LEU A 358 26.38 -8.43 -19.01
C LEU A 358 25.51 -7.49 -19.87
N GLY A 359 25.79 -6.19 -19.89
CA GLY A 359 25.00 -5.19 -20.63
C GLY A 359 23.59 -4.97 -20.05
N LEU A 360 23.37 -5.34 -18.80
CA LEU A 360 22.11 -5.16 -18.05
C LEU A 360 22.21 -3.89 -17.20
N ASP A 361 21.75 -2.76 -17.72
CA ASP A 361 21.61 -1.56 -16.92
C ASP A 361 20.36 -1.59 -16.01
N ASP A 362 20.26 -0.61 -15.10
CA ASP A 362 19.15 -0.51 -14.15
C ASP A 362 17.77 -0.45 -14.86
N GLN A 363 17.71 0.13 -16.07
CA GLN A 363 16.47 0.24 -16.84
C GLN A 363 16.09 -1.11 -17.45
N LYS A 364 17.02 -1.78 -18.12
CA LYS A 364 16.79 -3.08 -18.76
C LYS A 364 16.39 -4.14 -17.74
N MET A 365 16.95 -4.08 -16.54
CA MET A 365 16.53 -4.92 -15.42
C MET A 365 15.17 -4.56 -14.86
N ALA A 366 14.84 -3.27 -14.76
CA ALA A 366 13.49 -2.85 -14.38
C ALA A 366 12.45 -3.30 -15.43
N GLU A 367 12.79 -3.25 -16.72
CA GLU A 367 11.98 -3.75 -17.83
C GLU A 367 11.79 -5.26 -17.76
N LEU A 368 12.87 -6.04 -17.60
CA LEU A 368 12.82 -7.49 -17.39
C LEU A 368 11.97 -7.89 -16.18
N MET A 369 12.14 -7.19 -15.05
CA MET A 369 11.35 -7.41 -13.85
C MET A 369 9.88 -7.02 -14.04
N ALA A 370 9.61 -5.95 -14.80
CA ALA A 370 8.26 -5.47 -15.07
C ALA A 370 7.50 -6.35 -16.08
N GLU A 371 8.15 -6.75 -17.18
CA GLU A 371 7.57 -7.57 -18.25
C GLU A 371 7.20 -8.96 -17.74
N HIS A 372 8.07 -9.57 -16.96
CA HIS A 372 7.79 -10.87 -16.35
C HIS A 372 7.00 -10.78 -15.04
N SER A 373 6.59 -9.58 -14.61
CA SER A 373 5.92 -9.33 -13.32
C SER A 373 6.69 -9.96 -12.14
N MET A 374 8.01 -10.04 -12.26
CA MET A 374 8.89 -10.67 -11.28
C MET A 374 9.30 -9.63 -10.24
N ASP A 375 8.55 -9.56 -9.16
CA ASP A 375 9.09 -9.07 -7.90
C ASP A 375 10.24 -10.00 -7.51
N ALA A 376 11.41 -9.49 -7.09
CA ALA A 376 12.52 -10.34 -6.65
C ALA A 376 12.09 -11.33 -5.55
N ALA A 377 11.12 -10.95 -4.71
CA ALA A 377 10.47 -11.86 -3.77
C ALA A 377 9.63 -12.93 -4.51
N LYS A 378 8.84 -12.56 -5.53
CA LYS A 378 8.06 -13.51 -6.36
C LYS A 378 8.94 -14.41 -7.23
N MET A 379 10.12 -13.97 -7.62
CA MET A 379 11.09 -14.77 -8.36
C MET A 379 11.53 -15.96 -7.51
N MET A 380 11.84 -15.74 -6.23
CA MET A 380 12.11 -16.83 -5.26
C MET A 380 10.90 -17.75 -5.04
N PHE A 381 9.67 -17.29 -5.34
CA PHE A 381 8.45 -18.10 -5.28
C PHE A 381 8.05 -18.72 -6.62
N ASN A 382 8.75 -18.43 -7.72
CA ASN A 382 8.51 -19.09 -9.00
C ASN A 382 9.04 -20.53 -8.90
N PRO A 383 8.21 -21.57 -9.12
CA PRO A 383 8.64 -22.96 -8.98
C PRO A 383 9.87 -23.31 -9.81
N GLN A 384 9.98 -22.79 -11.03
CA GLN A 384 11.12 -23.07 -11.91
C GLN A 384 12.41 -22.42 -11.41
N PHE A 385 12.30 -21.22 -10.85
CA PHE A 385 13.43 -20.53 -10.27
C PHE A 385 13.88 -21.22 -8.98
N ARG A 386 12.90 -21.68 -8.19
CA ARG A 386 13.13 -22.45 -6.99
C ARG A 386 13.87 -23.75 -7.31
N GLU A 387 13.36 -24.56 -8.24
CA GLU A 387 14.01 -25.80 -8.70
C GLU A 387 15.44 -25.54 -9.16
N ALA A 388 15.66 -24.54 -10.04
CA ALA A 388 16.99 -24.15 -10.47
C ALA A 388 17.89 -23.72 -9.31
N SER A 389 17.37 -22.94 -8.35
CA SER A 389 18.14 -22.50 -7.17
C SER A 389 18.50 -23.64 -6.22
N GLU A 390 17.64 -24.65 -6.09
CA GLU A 390 17.86 -25.85 -5.29
C GLU A 390 18.96 -26.71 -5.93
N GLU A 391 18.88 -26.96 -7.25
CA GLU A 391 19.91 -27.66 -8.02
C GLU A 391 21.26 -26.94 -7.96
N LEU A 392 21.25 -25.62 -8.10
CA LEU A 392 22.45 -24.79 -8.02
C LEU A 392 23.11 -24.87 -6.64
N ILE A 393 22.35 -24.86 -5.55
CA ILE A 393 22.92 -25.00 -4.20
C ILE A 393 23.40 -26.42 -3.94
N GLU A 394 22.68 -27.44 -4.41
CA GLU A 394 23.17 -28.81 -4.34
C GLU A 394 24.48 -29.00 -5.10
N MET A 395 24.63 -28.36 -6.26
CA MET A 395 25.87 -28.35 -7.04
C MET A 395 26.99 -27.64 -6.26
N ALA A 396 26.71 -26.45 -5.72
CA ALA A 396 27.68 -25.72 -4.91
C ALA A 396 28.12 -26.52 -3.67
N CYS A 397 27.21 -27.26 -3.01
CA CYS A 397 27.55 -28.16 -1.91
C CYS A 397 28.40 -29.37 -2.31
N LYS A 398 28.31 -29.83 -3.57
CA LYS A 398 29.10 -30.98 -4.08
C LYS A 398 30.49 -30.56 -4.52
N GLU A 399 30.60 -29.39 -5.15
CA GLU A 399 31.83 -28.91 -5.78
C GLU A 399 32.68 -28.06 -4.84
N ASP A 400 32.05 -27.34 -3.91
CA ASP A 400 32.72 -26.36 -3.06
C ASP A 400 32.58 -26.73 -1.57
N GLU A 401 33.70 -27.10 -0.94
CA GLU A 401 33.79 -27.38 0.50
C GLU A 401 33.40 -26.17 1.37
N HIS A 402 33.22 -24.98 0.79
CA HIS A 402 32.93 -23.75 1.51
C HIS A 402 31.43 -23.46 1.73
N VAL A 403 30.51 -24.23 1.13
CA VAL A 403 29.07 -24.13 1.48
C VAL A 403 28.79 -24.95 2.74
N ASP A 404 28.52 -24.25 3.84
CA ASP A 404 28.19 -24.90 5.11
C ASP A 404 26.91 -25.78 4.97
N PRO A 405 26.95 -27.07 5.39
CA PRO A 405 25.80 -27.96 5.27
C PRO A 405 24.53 -27.49 6.01
N ALA A 406 24.68 -26.85 7.17
CA ALA A 406 23.55 -26.32 7.92
C ALA A 406 22.95 -25.09 7.24
N PHE A 407 23.79 -24.26 6.63
CA PHE A 407 23.36 -23.12 5.82
C PHE A 407 22.58 -23.58 4.59
N ALA A 408 23.12 -24.54 3.82
CA ALA A 408 22.47 -25.10 2.65
C ALA A 408 21.13 -25.77 2.99
N TRP A 409 21.12 -26.62 4.02
CA TRP A 409 19.88 -27.24 4.50
C TRP A 409 18.84 -26.18 4.87
N THR A 410 19.24 -25.14 5.61
CA THR A 410 18.33 -24.06 6.01
C THR A 410 17.77 -23.29 4.82
N TYR A 411 18.59 -23.00 3.80
CA TYR A 411 18.14 -22.40 2.56
C TYR A 411 17.04 -23.25 1.89
N LEU A 412 17.28 -24.56 1.75
CA LEU A 412 16.34 -25.50 1.12
C LEU A 412 15.01 -25.62 1.88
N GLN A 413 14.93 -25.19 3.15
CA GLN A 413 13.69 -25.17 3.91
C GLN A 413 12.93 -23.84 3.81
N LEU A 414 13.64 -22.73 3.62
CA LEU A 414 13.06 -21.37 3.68
C LEU A 414 12.89 -20.71 2.31
N HIS A 415 13.65 -21.15 1.31
CA HIS A 415 13.68 -20.60 -0.04
C HIS A 415 13.91 -19.08 -0.06
N PHE A 416 14.73 -18.57 0.86
CA PHE A 416 15.27 -17.22 0.76
C PHE A 416 16.74 -17.21 1.13
N PHE A 417 17.51 -16.33 0.50
CA PHE A 417 18.92 -16.14 0.81
C PHE A 417 19.11 -14.96 1.77
N PRO A 418 19.65 -15.15 2.98
CA PRO A 418 19.99 -14.04 3.86
C PRO A 418 21.30 -13.43 3.37
N SER A 419 21.26 -12.26 2.73
CA SER A 419 22.45 -11.47 2.41
C SER A 419 22.64 -10.38 3.47
N PRO A 420 23.88 -10.04 3.89
CA PRO A 420 24.14 -8.92 4.79
C PRO A 420 23.56 -7.61 4.25
N GLN A 421 22.52 -7.10 4.92
CA GLN A 421 21.85 -5.87 4.53
C GLN A 421 22.54 -4.63 5.09
N GLY A 422 23.25 -4.76 6.22
CA GLY A 422 23.78 -3.59 6.93
C GLY A 422 22.68 -2.55 7.20
N ARG A 423 22.70 -1.44 6.46
CA ARG A 423 21.71 -0.34 6.55
C ARG A 423 20.71 -0.28 5.39
N SER A 424 20.81 -1.17 4.40
CA SER A 424 19.98 -1.19 3.18
C SER A 424 18.55 -1.68 3.42
N SER A 425 18.27 -2.28 4.57
CA SER A 425 16.95 -2.84 4.90
C SER A 425 16.41 -2.31 6.24
N SER A 426 15.09 -2.49 6.44
CA SER A 426 14.44 -2.11 7.70
C SER A 426 14.87 -3.06 8.83
N LYS A 427 15.09 -2.50 10.04
CA LYS A 427 15.45 -3.32 11.22
C LYS A 427 14.40 -4.37 11.53
N LYS A 428 13.11 -4.04 11.35
CA LYS A 428 12.00 -4.97 11.60
C LYS A 428 12.02 -6.15 10.63
N TRP A 429 12.25 -5.90 9.34
CA TRP A 429 12.34 -6.94 8.32
C TRP A 429 13.54 -7.85 8.59
N CYS A 430 14.74 -7.29 8.83
CA CYS A 430 15.93 -8.09 9.10
C CYS A 430 15.76 -8.94 10.37
N LEU A 431 15.15 -8.41 11.44
CA LEU A 431 14.87 -9.20 12.65
C LEU A 431 13.87 -10.34 12.42
N THR A 432 12.91 -10.15 11.52
CA THR A 432 11.93 -11.20 11.18
C THR A 432 12.63 -12.33 10.43
N ARG A 433 13.38 -11.98 9.39
CA ARG A 433 14.18 -12.95 8.61
C ARG A 433 15.25 -13.65 9.44
N GLN A 434 15.91 -12.93 10.34
CA GLN A 434 16.88 -13.50 11.27
C GLN A 434 16.26 -14.61 12.12
N ARG A 435 15.05 -14.37 12.66
CA ARG A 435 14.36 -15.36 13.52
C ARG A 435 13.93 -16.60 12.73
N GLU A 436 13.36 -16.40 11.55
CA GLU A 436 12.98 -17.48 10.65
C GLU A 436 14.20 -18.34 10.29
N TRP A 437 15.28 -17.70 9.85
CA TRP A 437 16.53 -18.35 9.50
C TRP A 437 17.14 -19.12 10.67
N ASN A 438 17.40 -18.44 11.78
CA ASN A 438 18.08 -19.05 12.92
C ASN A 438 17.24 -20.18 13.54
N SER A 439 15.91 -20.08 13.53
CA SER A 439 15.03 -21.16 13.99
C SER A 439 15.16 -22.43 13.13
N MET A 440 15.47 -22.30 11.84
CA MET A 440 15.73 -23.46 10.98
C MET A 440 17.12 -24.03 11.24
N VAL A 441 18.14 -23.18 11.42
CA VAL A 441 19.47 -23.66 11.86
C VAL A 441 19.36 -24.42 13.19
N ASP A 442 18.55 -23.95 14.13
CA ASP A 442 18.27 -24.67 15.40
C ASP A 442 17.64 -26.05 15.17
N LYS A 443 16.72 -26.17 14.21
CA LYS A 443 16.15 -27.47 13.83
C LYS A 443 17.19 -28.39 13.22
N TYR A 444 18.09 -27.88 12.38
CA TYR A 444 19.20 -28.66 11.82
C TYR A 444 20.10 -29.22 12.93
N ILE A 445 20.52 -28.37 13.88
CA ILE A 445 21.33 -28.78 15.04
C ILE A 445 20.61 -29.88 15.84
N ALA A 446 19.30 -29.74 16.05
CA ALA A 446 18.49 -30.72 16.79
C ALA A 446 18.39 -32.10 16.10
N LEU A 447 18.69 -32.21 14.80
CA LEU A 447 18.74 -33.50 14.11
C LEU A 447 19.93 -34.36 14.56
N GLY A 448 20.99 -33.76 15.11
CA GLY A 448 22.17 -34.48 15.64
C GLY A 448 22.95 -35.27 14.60
N LYS A 449 22.80 -34.95 13.30
CA LYS A 449 23.50 -35.64 12.18
C LYS A 449 24.87 -35.04 11.87
N ASP A 450 25.06 -33.77 12.19
CA ASP A 450 26.31 -33.05 11.95
C ASP A 450 27.28 -33.36 13.10
N PRO A 451 28.50 -33.85 12.83
CA PRO A 451 29.45 -34.22 13.88
C PRO A 451 30.09 -33.01 14.57
N ARG A 452 29.94 -31.80 14.02
CA ARG A 452 30.51 -30.57 14.59
C ARG A 452 29.79 -30.18 15.88
N SER A 453 30.46 -29.37 16.71
CA SER A 453 29.81 -28.82 17.90
C SER A 453 28.68 -27.85 17.51
N ASN A 454 27.66 -27.74 18.37
CA ASN A 454 26.58 -26.77 18.15
C ASN A 454 27.13 -25.36 17.91
N LEU A 455 28.15 -24.94 18.67
CA LEU A 455 28.76 -23.62 18.53
C LEU A 455 29.41 -23.42 17.16
N ASP A 456 30.06 -24.45 16.61
CA ASP A 456 30.68 -24.37 15.28
C ASP A 456 29.63 -24.20 14.18
N ILE A 457 28.52 -24.95 14.27
CA ILE A 457 27.38 -24.83 13.35
C ILE A 457 26.74 -23.45 13.45
N GLU A 458 26.55 -22.94 14.67
CA GLU A 458 26.00 -21.60 14.90
C GLU A 458 26.89 -20.51 14.28
N CYS A 459 28.20 -20.59 14.47
CA CYS A 459 29.14 -19.62 13.90
C CYS A 459 29.13 -19.64 12.36
N ALA A 460 28.94 -20.81 11.76
CA ALA A 460 28.97 -20.97 10.31
C ALA A 460 27.64 -20.61 9.62
N ALA A 461 26.50 -20.82 10.29
CA ALA A 461 25.20 -20.77 9.63
C ALA A 461 24.21 -19.74 10.19
N LYS A 462 24.34 -19.29 11.45
CA LYS A 462 23.38 -18.32 12.01
C LYS A 462 23.69 -16.90 11.58
N VAL A 463 22.63 -16.12 11.41
CA VAL A 463 22.71 -14.72 10.99
C VAL A 463 22.33 -13.75 12.12
N GLY A 464 22.91 -12.56 12.07
CA GLY A 464 22.68 -11.43 12.96
C GLY A 464 21.47 -10.57 12.53
N HIS A 465 21.23 -9.49 13.28
CA HIS A 465 20.08 -8.59 13.06
C HIS A 465 20.14 -7.80 11.75
N SER A 466 21.30 -7.78 11.10
CA SER A 466 21.58 -7.18 9.78
C SER A 466 21.69 -8.24 8.68
N LEU A 467 21.35 -9.50 8.99
CA LEU A 467 21.50 -10.68 8.14
C LEU A 467 22.94 -11.05 7.74
N GLY A 468 23.96 -10.40 8.30
CA GLY A 468 25.34 -10.93 8.29
C GLY A 468 25.54 -12.01 9.35
N PRO A 469 26.78 -12.40 9.69
CA PRO A 469 27.09 -13.43 10.69
C PRO A 469 26.51 -13.14 12.08
N LEU A 470 25.92 -14.11 12.76
CA LEU A 470 25.50 -13.93 14.16
C LEU A 470 26.72 -13.72 15.07
N ASN A 471 27.71 -14.59 14.90
CA ASN A 471 29.01 -14.53 15.56
C ASN A 471 29.98 -13.79 14.63
N ARG A 472 30.39 -12.59 15.03
CA ARG A 472 31.20 -11.72 14.17
C ARG A 472 32.64 -12.18 14.14
N THR A 473 33.24 -12.15 12.95
CA THR A 473 34.66 -12.47 12.74
C THR A 473 35.49 -11.20 12.70
N CYS A 474 36.68 -11.26 13.29
CA CYS A 474 37.66 -10.18 13.20
C CYS A 474 38.13 -9.97 11.75
N GLU A 475 37.89 -8.79 11.20
CA GLU A 475 38.29 -8.41 9.83
C GLU A 475 39.74 -7.90 9.74
N ALA A 476 40.56 -8.17 10.76
CA ALA A 476 42.00 -7.93 10.65
C ALA A 476 42.67 -8.95 9.74
N LEU A 477 43.51 -8.47 8.82
CA LEU A 477 44.26 -9.31 7.90
C LEU A 477 45.01 -10.41 8.67
N GLY A 478 44.66 -11.68 8.40
CA GLY A 478 45.25 -12.85 9.04
C GLY A 478 44.76 -13.19 10.45
N CYS A 479 43.71 -12.52 10.98
CA CYS A 479 43.23 -12.79 12.33
C CYS A 479 42.17 -13.89 12.42
N GLY A 480 41.01 -13.71 11.77
CA GLY A 480 39.95 -14.74 11.73
C GLY A 480 39.27 -15.09 13.05
N LYS A 481 39.60 -14.45 14.18
CA LYS A 481 39.00 -14.74 15.50
C LYS A 481 37.51 -14.43 15.51
N ILE A 482 36.71 -15.36 16.05
CA ILE A 482 35.25 -15.31 16.07
C ILE A 482 34.74 -14.95 17.47
N GLU A 483 33.74 -14.07 17.51
CA GLU A 483 33.02 -13.70 18.74
C GLU A 483 32.27 -14.89 19.35
N GLY A 484 32.42 -15.09 20.65
CA GLY A 484 31.84 -16.21 21.41
C GLY A 484 32.70 -17.48 21.40
N LYS A 485 33.52 -17.69 20.36
CA LYS A 485 34.44 -18.84 20.25
C LYS A 485 35.86 -18.49 20.71
N ASP A 486 36.49 -17.52 20.06
CA ASP A 486 37.89 -17.15 20.34
C ASP A 486 38.02 -15.93 21.25
N VAL A 487 37.03 -15.04 21.19
CA VAL A 487 36.96 -13.83 22.01
C VAL A 487 35.55 -13.63 22.54
N LYS A 488 35.44 -13.20 23.80
CA LYS A 488 34.13 -12.97 24.43
C LYS A 488 33.27 -11.94 23.69
N LYS A 489 33.91 -10.89 23.17
CA LYS A 489 33.24 -9.80 22.46
C LYS A 489 34.20 -9.13 21.49
N VAL A 490 33.75 -8.83 20.28
CA VAL A 490 34.54 -8.02 19.34
C VAL A 490 34.25 -6.53 19.51
N LEU A 491 35.23 -5.70 19.19
CA LEU A 491 35.09 -4.26 19.04
C LEU A 491 34.42 -3.95 17.71
N THR A 492 33.52 -2.97 17.69
CA THR A 492 32.91 -2.47 16.46
C THR A 492 33.49 -1.10 16.12
N CYS A 493 33.83 -0.86 14.86
CA CYS A 493 34.24 0.47 14.42
C CYS A 493 33.14 1.50 14.73
N SER A 494 33.48 2.56 15.46
CA SER A 494 32.52 3.56 15.97
C SER A 494 31.84 4.38 14.87
N LYS A 495 32.50 4.58 13.73
CA LYS A 495 31.97 5.38 12.60
C LYS A 495 30.94 4.60 11.79
N CYS A 496 31.30 3.41 11.31
CA CYS A 496 30.46 2.62 10.42
C CYS A 496 29.53 1.65 11.13
N GLN A 497 29.95 1.14 12.29
CA GLN A 497 29.26 0.09 13.06
C GLN A 497 29.03 -1.22 12.28
N MET A 498 29.84 -1.49 11.25
CA MET A 498 29.68 -2.65 10.35
C MET A 498 30.94 -3.53 10.24
N THR A 499 32.08 -3.03 10.74
CA THR A 499 33.35 -3.77 10.74
C THR A 499 33.79 -4.09 12.16
N TYR A 500 34.28 -5.31 12.36
CA TYR A 500 34.55 -5.87 13.68
C TYR A 500 36.01 -6.27 13.88
N TYR A 501 36.51 -6.07 15.10
CA TYR A 501 37.91 -6.34 15.47
C TYR A 501 37.99 -6.99 16.85
N CYS A 502 38.80 -8.03 17.02
CA CYS A 502 38.96 -8.67 18.33
C CYS A 502 39.77 -7.82 19.33
N SER A 503 40.48 -6.79 18.87
CA SER A 503 41.33 -5.92 19.71
C SER A 503 41.62 -4.58 19.03
N PRO A 504 42.08 -3.55 19.79
CA PRO A 504 42.51 -2.28 19.20
C PRO A 504 43.72 -2.43 18.27
N GLY A 505 44.58 -3.43 18.50
CA GLY A 505 45.72 -3.75 17.63
C GLY A 505 45.27 -4.20 16.25
N CYS A 506 44.30 -5.11 16.19
CA CYS A 506 43.65 -5.56 14.95
C CYS A 506 42.95 -4.41 14.21
N GLN A 507 42.28 -3.50 14.94
CA GLN A 507 41.68 -2.31 14.35
C GLN A 507 42.72 -1.38 13.72
N LYS A 508 43.84 -1.13 14.42
CA LYS A 508 44.94 -0.28 13.90
C LYS A 508 45.59 -0.89 12.66
N LEU A 509 45.78 -2.22 12.65
CA LEU A 509 46.37 -2.94 11.53
C LEU A 509 45.53 -2.77 10.25
N SER A 510 44.22 -2.96 10.34
CA SER A 510 43.31 -2.83 9.19
C SER A 510 42.88 -1.40 8.86
N TRP A 511 43.19 -0.41 9.71
CA TRP A 511 42.69 0.95 9.54
C TRP A 511 43.06 1.59 8.21
N LYS A 512 44.26 1.30 7.67
CA LYS A 512 44.73 1.88 6.40
C LYS A 512 43.81 1.55 5.22
N GLU A 513 43.32 0.31 5.16
CA GLU A 513 42.40 -0.15 4.13
C GLU A 513 40.95 0.19 4.48
N HIS A 514 40.55 -0.08 5.73
CA HIS A 514 39.18 0.17 6.19
C HIS A 514 38.75 1.63 6.02
N LYS A 515 39.63 2.61 6.32
CA LYS A 515 39.27 4.04 6.24
C LYS A 515 38.86 4.49 4.83
N LYS A 516 39.26 3.78 3.77
CA LYS A 516 38.89 4.07 2.37
C LYS A 516 37.41 3.81 2.12
N LEU A 517 36.85 2.80 2.80
CA LEU A 517 35.44 2.39 2.69
C LEU A 517 34.60 2.84 3.91
N CYS A 518 35.23 3.24 5.01
CA CYS A 518 34.55 3.50 6.28
C CYS A 518 33.49 4.64 6.17
N GLY A 519 32.22 4.25 6.24
CA GLY A 519 31.07 5.13 6.13
C GLY A 519 30.62 5.45 4.71
N THR A 520 31.19 4.78 3.70
CA THR A 520 30.71 4.90 2.31
C THR A 520 29.56 3.94 2.04
N VAL A 521 28.85 4.15 0.93
CA VAL A 521 27.74 3.28 0.49
C VAL A 521 28.22 1.90 0.03
N GLN A 522 29.51 1.79 -0.31
CA GLN A 522 30.17 0.54 -0.67
C GLN A 522 30.51 -0.30 0.57
N GLN A 523 30.46 0.29 1.77
CA GLN A 523 30.76 -0.48 2.97
C GLN A 523 29.66 -1.50 3.25
N ARG A 524 30.08 -2.77 3.32
CA ARG A 524 29.23 -3.89 3.67
C ARG A 524 29.72 -4.52 4.97
N GLU A 525 28.79 -5.17 5.64
CA GLU A 525 29.14 -6.07 6.73
C GLU A 525 29.70 -7.33 6.11
N ALA A 526 30.75 -7.90 6.71
CA ALA A 526 31.35 -9.14 6.21
C ALA A 526 30.29 -10.26 6.17
N PRO A 527 30.10 -10.94 5.03
CA PRO A 527 29.23 -12.10 4.91
C PRO A 527 29.78 -13.33 5.66
N LEU A 528 28.92 -14.31 5.92
CA LEU A 528 29.32 -15.69 6.22
C LEU A 528 30.04 -16.29 5.00
N PRO A 529 30.98 -17.25 5.16
CA PRO A 529 31.60 -17.93 4.02
C PRO A 529 30.58 -18.50 3.03
N ALA A 530 29.55 -19.19 3.54
CA ALA A 530 28.46 -19.72 2.71
C ALA A 530 27.65 -18.63 1.99
N GLN A 531 27.54 -17.42 2.58
CA GLN A 531 26.90 -16.30 1.91
C GLN A 531 27.75 -15.82 0.73
N THR A 532 29.06 -15.69 0.89
CA THR A 532 29.96 -15.31 -0.22
C THR A 532 29.89 -16.31 -1.36
N VAL A 533 30.00 -17.61 -1.05
CA VAL A 533 29.98 -18.67 -2.07
C VAL A 533 28.67 -18.63 -2.85
N ILE A 534 27.53 -18.55 -2.16
CA ILE A 534 26.22 -18.50 -2.82
C ILE A 534 26.02 -17.18 -3.58
N GLU A 535 26.47 -16.02 -3.06
CA GLU A 535 26.41 -14.76 -3.81
C GLU A 535 27.21 -14.87 -5.11
N ASP A 536 28.45 -15.33 -5.06
CA ASP A 536 29.30 -15.52 -6.23
C ASP A 536 28.69 -16.53 -7.21
N PHE A 537 28.17 -17.64 -6.70
CA PHE A 537 27.58 -18.71 -7.51
C PHE A 537 26.28 -18.24 -8.17
N VAL A 538 25.37 -17.61 -7.42
CA VAL A 538 24.12 -17.06 -7.96
C VAL A 538 24.43 -16.02 -9.02
N LEU A 539 25.37 -15.10 -8.79
CA LEU A 539 25.72 -14.10 -9.80
C LEU A 539 26.29 -14.71 -11.07
N LYS A 540 27.12 -15.75 -10.94
CA LYS A 540 27.75 -16.44 -12.08
C LYS A 540 26.76 -17.25 -12.90
N PHE A 541 25.83 -17.97 -12.28
CA PHE A 541 25.00 -18.95 -12.98
C PHE A 541 23.57 -18.50 -13.23
N LEU A 542 22.98 -17.77 -12.27
CA LEU A 542 21.58 -17.39 -12.37
C LEU A 542 21.36 -16.31 -13.42
N VAL A 543 22.22 -15.30 -13.49
CA VAL A 543 22.04 -14.19 -14.43
C VAL A 543 22.12 -14.69 -15.88
N PRO A 544 23.12 -15.50 -16.28
CA PRO A 544 23.17 -16.06 -17.62
C PRO A 544 21.98 -17.01 -17.92
N MET A 545 21.53 -17.80 -16.94
CA MET A 545 20.35 -18.66 -17.10
C MET A 545 19.06 -17.85 -17.31
N MET A 546 18.93 -16.69 -16.66
CA MET A 546 17.83 -15.77 -16.90
C MET A 546 17.89 -15.18 -18.31
N MET A 547 19.08 -14.79 -18.78
CA MET A 547 19.28 -14.26 -20.13
C MET A 547 19.03 -15.31 -21.23
N LEU A 548 19.31 -16.60 -20.95
CA LEU A 548 18.95 -17.69 -21.86
C LEU A 548 17.43 -17.80 -22.02
N LYS A 549 16.68 -17.72 -20.91
CA LYS A 549 15.21 -17.81 -20.95
C LYS A 549 14.54 -16.64 -21.65
N THR A 550 15.19 -15.48 -21.68
CA THR A 550 14.72 -14.29 -22.41
C THR A 550 15.14 -14.31 -23.87
N GLY A 551 15.99 -15.27 -24.28
CA GLY A 551 16.53 -15.38 -25.63
C GLY A 551 17.62 -14.34 -25.93
N GLU A 552 18.17 -13.70 -24.91
CA GLU A 552 19.26 -12.71 -25.08
C GLU A 552 20.63 -13.37 -25.27
N VAL A 553 20.81 -14.59 -24.74
CA VAL A 553 21.94 -15.47 -25.04
C VAL A 553 21.41 -16.83 -25.45
N ASP A 554 22.15 -17.52 -26.32
CA ASP A 554 21.90 -18.92 -26.64
C ASP A 554 22.64 -19.87 -25.68
N MET A 555 22.37 -21.18 -25.80
CA MET A 555 23.00 -22.20 -24.96
C MET A 555 24.51 -22.27 -25.13
N GLU A 556 25.05 -21.97 -26.32
CA GLU A 556 26.48 -22.05 -26.61
C GLU A 556 27.22 -20.90 -25.91
N GLN A 557 26.65 -19.70 -25.96
CA GLN A 557 27.12 -18.52 -25.22
C GLN A 557 27.04 -18.74 -23.72
N LEU A 558 25.95 -19.33 -23.21
CA LEU A 558 25.83 -19.68 -21.79
C LEU A 558 26.93 -20.67 -21.37
N GLU A 559 27.17 -21.72 -22.16
CA GLU A 559 28.24 -22.68 -21.88
C GLU A 559 29.62 -22.04 -21.90
N GLU A 560 29.89 -21.13 -22.83
CA GLU A 560 31.16 -20.40 -22.90
C GLU A 560 31.36 -19.50 -21.67
N MET A 561 30.30 -18.79 -21.24
CA MET A 561 30.31 -17.99 -20.01
C MET A 561 30.54 -18.84 -18.76
N MET A 562 30.00 -20.07 -18.73
CA MET A 562 30.24 -21.03 -17.63
C MET A 562 31.64 -21.66 -17.66
N LYS A 563 32.31 -21.71 -18.83
CA LYS A 563 33.65 -22.28 -19.02
C LYS A 563 34.79 -21.28 -18.77
N ALA A 564 34.51 -19.97 -18.66
CA ALA A 564 35.54 -18.94 -18.53
C ALA A 564 36.43 -19.16 -17.27
N PRO A 565 37.77 -19.12 -17.39
CA PRO A 565 38.66 -19.55 -16.32
C PRO A 565 38.61 -18.64 -15.09
N GLN A 566 38.68 -19.27 -13.93
CA GLN A 566 38.89 -18.64 -12.63
C GLN A 566 40.30 -18.02 -12.58
N SER A 567 40.44 -16.75 -12.97
CA SER A 567 41.70 -16.00 -12.85
C SER A 567 41.66 -14.98 -11.73
#